data_AF-A0AAU7QSB7-F1
#
_entry.id   AF-A0AAU7QSB7-F1
#
_cell.length_a   1.000
_cell.length_b   1.000
_cell.length_c   1.000
_cell.angle_alpha   90.00
_cell.angle_beta   90.00
_cell.angle_gamma   90.00
#
_symmetry.space_group_name_H-M   'P 1'
#
loop_
_entity.id
_entity.type
_entity.pdbx_description
1 polymer ?
#
loop_
_entity_poly.entity_id
_entity_poly.type
_entity_poly.pdbx_seq_one_letter_code
_entity_poly.pdbx_strand_id
1 'polypeptide(L)' 'MNKNFKIGDNITVYYYLYNKKKIYQFIGYIIKINKKKKKKNITVKNIYESIIIKRIFFLKQKNILKIIVNNK' A
#
# COMPACT_ATOMS: atom_id res chain seq x y z
N MET A 1 12.84 5.14 -7.19
CA MET A 1 11.68 4.35 -6.71
C MET A 1 10.68 4.22 -7.86
N ASN A 2 11.09 3.54 -8.93
CA ASN A 2 10.35 3.47 -10.20
C ASN A 2 9.82 2.05 -10.39
N LYS A 3 8.67 1.75 -9.79
CA LYS A 3 7.80 0.69 -10.29
C LYS A 3 6.42 1.32 -10.42
N ASN A 4 5.97 1.50 -11.66
CA ASN A 4 4.64 2.01 -11.97
C ASN A 4 3.62 0.92 -11.59
N PHE A 5 3.10 0.96 -10.37
CA PHE A 5 2.00 0.11 -9.96
C PHE A 5 0.66 0.64 -10.50
N LYS A 6 -0.23 -0.27 -10.88
CA LYS A 6 -1.57 -0.03 -11.46
C LYS A 6 -2.68 -0.69 -10.63
N ILE A 7 -3.93 -0.33 -10.94
CA ILE A 7 -5.09 -0.99 -10.34
C ILE A 7 -5.06 -2.47 -10.75
N GLY A 8 -5.32 -3.35 -9.78
CA GLY A 8 -5.25 -4.81 -9.94
C GLY A 8 -3.92 -5.43 -9.52
N ASP A 9 -2.84 -4.66 -9.36
CA ASP A 9 -1.56 -5.22 -8.91
C ASP A 9 -1.65 -5.71 -7.47
N ASN A 10 -1.14 -6.92 -7.22
CA ASN A 10 -0.86 -7.39 -5.86
C ASN A 10 0.44 -6.77 -5.37
N ILE A 11 0.40 -6.09 -4.23
CA ILE A 11 1.56 -5.39 -3.67
C ILE A 11 1.76 -5.72 -2.21
N THR A 12 3.00 -5.53 -1.75
CA THR A 12 3.37 -5.53 -0.34
C THR A 12 3.82 -4.13 0.06
N VAL A 13 3.11 -3.51 1.01
CA VAL A 13 3.46 -2.20 1.58
C VAL A 13 4.16 -2.40 2.91
N TYR A 14 5.40 -1.90 3.02
CA TYR A 14 6.16 -1.89 4.27
C TYR A 14 6.03 -0.52 4.90
N TYR A 15 5.54 -0.45 6.14
CA TYR A 15 5.30 0.83 6.81
C TYR A 15 5.49 0.76 8.33
N TYR A 16 5.72 1.91 8.96
CA TYR A 16 5.71 2.06 10.41
C TYR A 16 4.33 2.47 10.91
N LEU A 17 3.87 1.84 11.98
CA LEU A 17 2.69 2.25 12.74
C LEU A 17 3.13 3.05 13.97
N TYR A 18 2.56 4.24 14.16
CA TYR A 18 2.68 5.20 15.28
C TYR A 18 4.07 5.40 15.95
N ASN A 19 4.71 4.37 16.50
CA ASN A 19 5.92 4.47 17.33
C ASN A 19 7.23 4.05 16.64
N LYS A 20 7.22 3.72 15.33
CA LYS A 20 8.40 3.30 14.54
C LYS A 20 9.21 2.11 15.09
N LYS A 21 8.72 1.41 16.13
CA LYS A 21 9.42 0.28 16.76
C LYS A 21 9.42 -1.01 15.92
N LYS A 22 8.41 -1.17 15.05
CA LYS A 22 8.24 -2.38 14.23
C LYS A 22 7.79 -2.03 12.83
N ILE A 23 8.39 -2.70 11.84
CA ILE A 23 7.97 -2.63 10.45
C ILE A 23 6.76 -3.55 10.28
N TYR A 24 5.66 -2.98 9.79
CA TYR A 24 4.46 -3.72 9.42
C TYR A 24 4.43 -3.93 7.92
N GLN A 25 3.79 -5.03 7.52
CA GLN A 25 3.54 -5.35 6.14
C GLN A 25 2.04 -5.40 5.90
N PHE A 26 1.60 -4.82 4.78
CA PHE A 26 0.24 -4.99 4.29
C PHE A 26 0.29 -5.49 2.84
N ILE A 27 -0.18 -6.71 2.64
CA ILE A 27 -0.23 -7.36 1.34
C ILE A 27 -1.65 -7.22 0.79
N GLY A 28 -1.80 -6.99 -0.50
CA GLY A 28 -3.12 -7.01 -1.14
C GLY A 28 -3.15 -6.33 -2.49
N TYR A 29 -4.35 -6.25 -3.06
CA TYR A 29 -4.56 -5.72 -4.41
C TYR A 29 -4.86 -4.22 -4.39
N ILE A 30 -4.25 -3.47 -5.30
CA ILE A 30 -4.60 -2.06 -5.51
C ILE A 30 -5.99 -1.98 -6.15
N ILE A 31 -6.94 -1.36 -5.46
CA ILE A 31 -8.30 -1.15 -5.97
C ILE A 31 -8.57 0.29 -6.40
N LYS A 32 -7.72 1.25 -5.98
CA LYS A 32 -7.85 2.66 -6.33
C LYS A 32 -6.49 3.35 -6.30
N ILE A 33 -6.27 4.25 -7.26
CA ILE A 33 -5.11 5.14 -7.29
C ILE A 33 -5.61 6.58 -7.41
N ASN A 34 -5.27 7.43 -6.45
CA ASN A 34 -5.50 8.86 -6.54
C ASN A 34 -4.21 9.56 -6.96
N LYS A 35 -4.25 10.29 -8.08
CA LYS A 35 -3.09 10.99 -8.65
C LYS A 35 -3.02 12.49 -8.32
N LYS A 36 -3.91 13.03 -7.48
CA LYS A 36 -3.87 14.47 -7.10
C LYS A 36 -2.50 14.83 -6.49
N LYS A 37 -1.78 15.79 -7.10
CA LYS A 37 -0.35 16.13 -6.87
C LYS A 37 0.14 16.10 -5.40
N LYS A 38 -0.63 16.66 -4.46
CA LYS A 38 -0.27 16.75 -3.04
C LYS A 38 -0.74 15.56 -2.19
N LYS A 39 -1.72 14.77 -2.66
CA LYS A 39 -2.37 13.68 -1.92
C LYS A 39 -2.35 12.37 -2.71
N LYS A 40 -1.24 12.08 -3.41
CA LYS A 40 -1.09 10.84 -4.18
C LYS A 40 -1.19 9.66 -3.23
N ASN A 41 -2.22 8.85 -3.37
CA ASN A 41 -2.47 7.71 -2.50
C ASN A 41 -2.98 6.51 -3.29
N ILE A 42 -2.87 5.34 -2.67
CA ILE A 42 -3.41 4.09 -3.18
C ILE A 42 -4.32 3.48 -2.12
N THR A 43 -5.37 2.81 -2.57
CA THR A 43 -6.20 1.98 -1.70
C THR A 43 -5.90 0.53 -2.00
N VAL A 44 -5.50 -0.21 -0.97
CA VAL A 44 -5.14 -1.63 -1.06
C VAL A 44 -6.20 -2.44 -0.32
N LYS A 45 -6.72 -3.47 -0.95
CA LYS A 45 -7.69 -4.42 -0.40
C LYS A 45 -7.00 -5.74 -0.09
N ASN A 46 -7.13 -6.21 1.14
CA ASN A 46 -6.77 -7.56 1.55
C ASN A 46 -8.07 -8.29 1.93
N ILE A 47 -8.17 -9.56 1.54
CA ILE A 47 -9.24 -10.46 1.94
C ILE A 47 -8.56 -11.60 2.70
N TYR A 48 -8.94 -11.78 3.96
CA TYR A 48 -8.41 -12.83 4.82
C TYR A 48 -9.57 -13.57 5.50
N GLU A 49 -9.63 -14.89 5.30
CA GLU A 49 -10.65 -15.85 5.80
C GLU A 49 -12.10 -15.56 5.40
N SER A 50 -12.60 -14.34 5.59
CA SER A 50 -13.86 -13.77 5.06
C SER A 50 -13.95 -12.26 5.31
N ILE A 51 -12.92 -11.66 5.91
CA ILE A 51 -12.88 -10.25 6.30
C ILE A 51 -12.24 -9.44 5.18
N ILE A 52 -12.95 -8.41 4.73
CA ILE A 52 -12.43 -7.46 3.74
C ILE A 52 -11.81 -6.27 4.46
N ILE A 53 -10.49 -6.14 4.37
CA ILE A 53 -9.75 -5.02 4.93
C ILE A 53 -9.33 -4.10 3.79
N LYS A 54 -9.67 -2.81 3.90
CA LYS A 54 -9.21 -1.76 2.98
C LYS A 54 -8.32 -0.79 3.73
N ARG A 55 -7.14 -0.49 3.19
CA ARG A 55 -6.23 0.55 3.72
C ARG A 55 -5.87 1.56 2.65
N ILE A 56 -5.75 2.81 3.07
CA ILE A 56 -5.30 3.92 2.23
C ILE A 56 -3.85 4.25 2.61
N PHE A 57 -2.96 4.21 1.62
CA PHE A 57 -1.55 4.54 1.80
C PHE A 57 -1.21 5.79 0.98
N PHE A 58 -0.77 6.85 1.66
CA PHE A 58 -0.35 8.09 1.01
C PHE A 58 1.14 7.99 0.66
N LEU A 59 1.45 7.95 -0.64
CA LEU A 59 2.77 7.59 -1.16
C LEU A 59 3.91 8.54 -0.75
N LYS A 60 3.58 9.75 -0.29
CA LYS A 60 4.55 10.75 0.18
C LYS A 60 4.74 10.76 1.70
N GLN A 61 4.05 9.90 2.46
CA GLN A 61 4.21 9.85 3.91
C GLN A 61 5.54 9.20 4.30
N LYS A 62 6.24 9.80 5.27
CA LYS A 62 7.54 9.32 5.78
C LYS A 62 7.50 7.95 6.45
N ASN A 63 6.32 7.44 6.79
CA ASN A 63 6.17 6.13 7.44
C ASN A 63 6.10 4.98 6.43
N ILE A 64 5.98 5.24 5.12
CA ILE A 64 6.07 4.21 4.08
C ILE A 64 7.53 4.02 3.73
N LEU A 65 8.04 2.79 3.88
CA LEU A 65 9.43 2.47 3.66
C LEU A 65 9.66 2.00 2.22
N LYS A 66 8.84 1.05 1.77
CA LYS A 66 8.89 0.54 0.41
C LYS A 66 7.56 -0.08 0.02
N ILE A 67 7.32 -0.12 -1.28
CA ILE A 67 6.19 -0.82 -1.90
C ILE A 67 6.78 -1.77 -2.93
N ILE A 68 6.45 -3.05 -2.80
CA ILE A 68 6.89 -4.10 -3.72
C ILE A 68 5.67 -4.57 -4.51
N VAL A 69 5.78 -4.61 -5.84
CA VAL A 69 4.80 -5.31 -6.67
C VAL A 69 5.16 -6.79 -6.66
N ASN A 70 4.23 -7.61 -6.19
CA ASN A 70 4.37 -9.06 -6.13
C ASN A 70 4.04 -9.56 -7.54
N ASN A 71 5.03 -9.57 -8.43
CA ASN A 71 4.89 -10.26 -9.70
C ASN A 71 4.76 -11.76 -9.41
N LYS A 72 3.78 -12.41 -10.05
CA LYS A 72 3.81 -13.87 -10.19
C LYS A 72 4.97 -14.27 -11.09
#